data_AF-A0A4T0WFM0-F1
#
_entry.id   AF-A0A4T0WFM0-F1
#
_cell.length_a   1.000
_cell.length_b   1.000
_cell.length_c   1.000
_cell.angle_alpha   90.00
_cell.angle_beta   90.00
_cell.angle_gamma   90.00
#
_symmetry.space_group_name_H-M   'P 1'
#
loop_
_entity.id
_entity.type
_entity.pdbx_description
1 polymer ?
#
loop_
_entity_poly.entity_id
_entity_poly.type
_entity_poly.pdbx_seq_one_letter_code
_entity_poly.pdbx_strand_id
1 'polypeptide(L)'
;MQFSAVLVAFLTSAPLLVSITPPKLSYRLMPLVSAMADLHKELMCINYVAGPDPVAKHNDATKSACAAYKARDPGINKWESCPDCAVEERYEVAICTSDAGHLGGDEFEAYCQEFGAAASMHVPNYL
;
A
#
# COMPACT_ATOMS: atom_id res chain seq x y z
N MET A 1 -34.80 -60.25 -33.54
CA MET A 1 -33.49 -59.64 -33.85
C MET A 1 -33.54 -58.24 -33.27
N GLN A 2 -32.75 -57.76 -32.30
CA GLN A 2 -31.61 -58.28 -31.55
C GLN A 2 -31.51 -57.35 -30.33
N PHE A 3 -31.59 -57.88 -29.10
CA PHE A 3 -31.36 -57.12 -27.88
C PHE A 3 -29.84 -57.10 -27.61
N SER A 4 -29.22 -55.93 -27.54
CA SER A 4 -27.86 -55.79 -27.01
C SER A 4 -27.93 -55.17 -25.62
N ALA A 5 -27.55 -55.99 -24.66
CA ALA A 5 -27.27 -55.63 -23.28
C ALA A 5 -25.97 -54.79 -23.23
N VAL A 6 -25.98 -53.71 -22.45
CA VAL A 6 -24.75 -53.16 -21.87
C VAL A 6 -24.98 -53.03 -20.38
N LEU A 7 -24.22 -53.86 -19.68
CA LEU A 7 -24.09 -53.99 -18.23
C LEU A 7 -23.34 -52.76 -17.71
N VAL A 8 -24.00 -51.90 -16.90
CA VAL A 8 -23.30 -50.84 -16.15
C VAL A 8 -23.17 -51.30 -14.70
N ALA A 9 -21.94 -51.60 -14.30
CA ALA A 9 -21.58 -52.02 -12.97
C ALA A 9 -21.76 -50.86 -11.96
N PHE A 10 -22.53 -51.11 -10.90
CA PHE A 10 -22.66 -50.20 -9.75
C PHE A 10 -21.39 -50.28 -8.90
N LEU A 11 -20.55 -49.24 -8.96
CA LEU A 11 -19.47 -49.00 -8.00
C LEU A 11 -20.07 -48.32 -6.76
N THR A 12 -20.18 -49.06 -5.66
CA THR A 12 -20.59 -48.55 -4.36
C THR A 12 -19.48 -47.70 -3.76
N SER A 13 -19.65 -46.37 -3.75
CA SER A 13 -18.74 -45.44 -3.06
C SER A 13 -19.00 -45.46 -1.55
N ALA A 14 -18.01 -45.94 -0.78
CA ALA A 14 -17.98 -45.78 0.67
C ALA A 14 -17.68 -44.31 1.04
N PRO A 15 -18.36 -43.72 2.04
CA PRO A 15 -18.04 -42.37 2.50
C PRO A 15 -16.79 -42.39 3.36
N LEU A 16 -15.75 -41.66 2.94
CA LEU A 16 -14.59 -41.31 3.75
C LEU A 16 -15.02 -40.29 4.82
N LEU A 17 -15.14 -40.73 6.07
CA LEU A 17 -15.23 -39.84 7.23
C LEU A 17 -13.84 -39.22 7.48
N VAL A 18 -13.63 -38.00 7.00
CA VAL A 18 -12.46 -37.18 7.37
C VAL A 18 -12.66 -36.70 8.81
N SER A 19 -11.85 -37.24 9.71
CA SER A 19 -11.76 -36.79 11.11
C SER A 19 -11.06 -35.44 11.16
N ILE A 20 -11.83 -34.38 11.42
CA ILE A 20 -11.32 -33.02 11.61
C ILE A 20 -11.02 -32.84 13.10
N THR A 21 -9.79 -33.11 13.53
CA THR A 21 -9.31 -32.60 14.82
C THR A 21 -8.70 -31.22 14.60
N PRO A 22 -9.13 -30.17 15.34
CA PRO A 22 -8.56 -28.85 15.17
C PRO A 22 -7.10 -28.85 15.64
N PRO A 23 -6.16 -28.26 14.87
CA PRO A 23 -4.78 -28.15 15.30
C PRO A 23 -4.71 -27.27 16.55
N LYS A 24 -3.99 -27.75 17.57
CA LYS A 24 -3.75 -27.03 18.82
C LYS A 24 -3.04 -25.70 18.48
N LEU A 25 -3.76 -24.60 18.68
CA LEU A 25 -3.30 -23.24 18.47
C LEU A 25 -2.23 -22.90 19.52
N SER A 26 -0.97 -23.21 19.22
CA SER A 26 0.17 -22.70 19.97
C SER A 26 0.41 -21.26 19.55
N TYR A 27 -0.15 -20.32 20.31
CA TYR A 27 0.15 -18.89 20.20
C TYR A 27 1.61 -18.67 20.59
N ARG A 28 2.53 -18.75 19.61
CA ARG A 28 3.84 -18.14 19.75
C ARG A 28 3.63 -16.63 19.73
N LEU A 29 3.90 -15.96 20.84
CA LEU A 29 4.05 -14.50 20.88
C LEU A 29 5.16 -14.14 19.88
N MET A 30 4.78 -13.66 18.70
CA MET A 30 5.70 -12.96 17.82
C MET A 30 5.95 -11.58 18.43
N PRO A 31 7.22 -11.15 18.59
CA PRO A 31 7.51 -9.79 18.99
C PRO A 31 6.98 -8.85 17.90
N LEU A 32 6.19 -7.85 18.32
CA LEU A 32 5.76 -6.73 17.49
C LEU A 32 6.99 -5.91 17.11
N VAL A 33 7.61 -6.25 15.99
CA VAL A 33 8.59 -5.37 15.36
C VAL A 33 7.77 -4.28 14.69
N SER A 34 7.67 -3.11 15.32
CA SER A 34 7.18 -1.92 14.62
C SER A 34 8.16 -1.65 13.48
N ALA A 35 7.68 -1.74 12.24
CA ALA A 35 8.40 -1.19 11.10
C ALA A 35 8.54 0.32 11.35
N MET A 36 9.77 0.81 11.49
CA MET A 36 10.03 2.24 11.48
C MET A 36 9.87 2.65 10.02
N ALA A 37 8.72 3.19 9.64
CA ALA A 37 8.55 3.78 8.31
C ALA A 37 9.59 4.90 8.15
N ASP A 38 10.18 5.02 6.97
CA ASP A 38 11.07 6.13 6.62
C ASP A 38 10.22 7.40 6.49
N LEU A 39 10.07 8.12 7.61
CA LEU A 39 9.25 9.31 7.72
C LEU A 39 10.08 10.58 7.53
N HIS A 40 9.48 11.53 6.82
CA HIS A 40 10.02 12.80 6.40
C HIS A 40 9.08 13.93 6.81
N LYS A 41 9.58 15.17 6.74
CA LYS A 41 8.74 16.36 6.91
C LYS A 41 8.16 16.87 5.60
N GLU A 42 8.79 16.53 4.49
CA GLU A 42 8.47 17.09 3.18
C GLU A 42 8.62 16.03 2.09
N LEU A 43 7.55 15.82 1.32
CA LEU A 43 7.48 14.91 0.19
C LEU A 43 6.75 15.55 -1.00
N MET A 44 7.11 15.13 -2.20
CA MET A 44 6.42 15.48 -3.45
C MET A 44 6.34 14.28 -4.38
N CYS A 45 5.35 14.27 -5.26
CA CYS A 45 5.25 13.29 -6.33
C CYS A 45 6.05 13.74 -7.57
N ILE A 46 6.70 12.79 -8.24
CA ILE A 46 7.59 13.04 -9.37
C ILE A 46 7.38 12.05 -10.53
N ASN A 47 7.80 12.45 -11.72
CA ASN A 47 7.97 11.60 -12.88
C ASN A 47 9.43 11.56 -13.31
N TYR A 48 9.90 10.41 -13.77
CA TYR A 48 11.20 10.30 -14.41
C TYR A 48 11.11 10.80 -15.84
N VAL A 49 12.02 11.71 -16.22
CA VAL A 49 12.09 12.29 -17.57
C VAL A 49 13.50 12.15 -18.13
N ALA A 50 13.61 12.15 -19.47
CA ALA A 50 14.92 12.18 -20.11
C ALA A 50 15.47 13.62 -20.09
N GLY A 51 16.72 13.81 -19.64
CA GLY A 51 17.35 15.12 -19.64
C GLY A 51 18.45 15.28 -18.57
N PRO A 52 19.02 16.50 -18.46
CA PRO A 52 20.00 16.83 -17.42
C PRO A 52 19.41 16.78 -16.00
N ASP A 53 18.11 17.08 -15.87
CA ASP A 53 17.33 16.94 -14.63
C ASP A 53 16.31 15.82 -14.81
N PRO A 54 16.64 14.56 -14.45
CA PRO A 54 15.84 13.39 -14.81
C PRO A 54 14.54 13.25 -13.98
N VAL A 55 14.11 14.31 -13.30
CA VAL A 55 12.99 14.32 -12.35
C VAL A 55 12.10 15.52 -12.63
N ALA A 56 10.91 15.28 -13.15
CA ALA A 56 9.85 16.28 -13.30
C ALA A 56 8.89 16.23 -12.10
N LYS A 57 8.44 17.40 -11.63
CA LYS A 57 7.47 17.49 -10.52
C LYS A 57 6.05 17.18 -11.01
N HIS A 58 5.24 16.55 -10.17
CA HIS A 58 3.86 16.20 -10.49
C HIS A 58 2.87 16.82 -9.49
N ASN A 59 2.65 18.13 -9.59
CA ASN A 59 1.91 18.92 -8.60
C ASN A 59 0.50 18.39 -8.28
N ASP A 60 -0.25 17.98 -9.30
CA ASP A 60 -1.62 17.47 -9.10
C ASP A 60 -1.65 16.14 -8.33
N ALA A 61 -0.68 15.27 -8.60
CA ALA A 61 -0.48 14.04 -7.86
C ALA A 61 -0.05 14.34 -6.43
N THR A 62 0.86 15.30 -6.21
CA THR A 62 1.26 15.71 -4.85
C THR A 62 0.07 16.20 -4.03
N LYS A 63 -0.77 17.06 -4.61
CA LYS A 63 -1.98 17.59 -3.94
C LYS A 63 -2.94 16.47 -3.56
N SER A 64 -3.20 15.57 -4.50
CA SER A 64 -4.12 14.45 -4.32
C SER A 64 -3.59 13.43 -3.31
N ALA A 65 -2.31 13.08 -3.40
CA ALA A 65 -1.63 12.18 -2.49
C ALA A 65 -1.60 12.73 -1.06
N CYS A 66 -1.29 14.02 -0.89
CA CYS A 66 -1.29 14.68 0.41
C CYS A 66 -2.68 14.66 1.06
N ALA A 67 -3.74 14.91 0.27
CA ALA A 67 -5.12 14.85 0.75
C ALA A 67 -5.52 13.42 1.17
N ALA A 68 -5.17 12.42 0.37
CA ALA A 68 -5.45 11.02 0.67
C ALA A 68 -4.69 10.53 1.91
N TYR A 69 -3.40 10.85 2.01
CA TYR A 69 -2.55 10.48 3.14
C TYR A 69 -3.03 11.14 4.44
N LYS A 70 -3.49 12.40 4.39
CA LYS A 70 -4.12 13.08 5.53
C LYS A 70 -5.44 12.43 5.97
N ALA A 71 -6.24 11.93 5.02
CA ALA A 71 -7.54 11.32 5.28
C ALA A 71 -7.45 9.85 5.70
N ARG A 72 -6.25 9.27 5.71
CA ARG A 72 -6.00 7.86 6.04
C ARG A 72 -6.40 7.55 7.48
N ASP A 73 -7.17 6.48 7.65
CA ASP A 73 -7.42 5.89 8.96
C ASP A 73 -6.20 5.03 9.36
N PRO A 74 -5.44 5.40 10.41
CA PRO A 74 -4.28 4.65 10.86
C PRO A 74 -4.62 3.30 11.51
N GLY A 75 -5.91 3.01 11.72
CA GLY A 75 -6.34 1.88 12.52
C GLY A 75 -5.74 1.94 13.94
N ILE A 76 -4.89 0.98 14.28
CA ILE A 76 -4.26 0.86 15.61
C ILE A 76 -2.96 1.70 15.70
N ASN A 77 -2.35 2.04 14.55
CA ASN A 77 -1.02 2.65 14.49
C ASN A 77 -1.11 4.14 14.24
N LYS A 78 -1.35 4.94 15.28
CA LYS A 78 -1.45 6.42 15.18
C LYS A 78 -0.30 7.13 14.40
N TRP A 79 0.89 6.52 14.33
CA TRP A 79 2.06 7.02 13.60
C TRP A 79 1.93 6.95 12.07
N GLU A 80 0.90 6.27 11.59
CA GLU A 80 0.54 6.13 10.18
C GLU A 80 -0.45 7.21 9.69
N SER A 81 -0.95 8.04 10.61
CA SER A 81 -1.78 9.19 10.26
C SER A 81 -0.97 10.46 10.20
N CYS A 82 -1.33 11.37 9.29
CA CYS A 82 -0.73 12.69 9.20
C CYS A 82 -1.78 13.79 9.46
N PRO A 83 -2.19 14.00 10.73
CA PRO A 83 -3.16 15.04 11.08
C PRO A 83 -2.63 16.46 10.80
N ASP A 84 -1.30 16.62 10.84
CA ASP A 84 -0.58 17.85 10.60
C ASP A 84 -0.19 18.06 9.13
N CYS A 85 -0.58 17.15 8.22
CA CYS A 85 -0.26 17.30 6.81
C CYS A 85 -0.93 18.51 6.17
N ALA A 86 -0.17 19.26 5.38
CA ALA A 86 -0.63 20.36 4.57
C ALA A 86 0.06 20.36 3.20
N VAL A 87 -0.57 21.00 2.21
CA VAL A 87 0.08 21.29 0.94
C VAL A 87 0.64 22.70 1.01
N GLU A 88 1.93 22.84 0.70
CA GLU A 88 2.59 24.11 0.46
C GLU A 88 3.02 24.21 -0.99
N GLU A 89 2.96 25.41 -1.57
CA GLU A 89 3.49 25.69 -2.89
C GLU A 89 4.76 26.53 -2.75
N ARG A 90 5.90 26.01 -3.21
CA ARG A 90 7.19 26.70 -3.23
C ARG A 90 7.73 26.69 -4.66
N TYR A 91 8.02 27.87 -5.21
CA TYR A 91 8.54 28.01 -6.58
C TYR A 91 7.74 27.21 -7.62
N GLU A 92 6.40 27.32 -7.58
CA GLU A 92 5.47 26.59 -8.47
C GLU A 92 5.47 25.06 -8.29
N VAL A 93 6.08 24.54 -7.22
CA VAL A 93 6.08 23.12 -6.85
C VAL A 93 5.15 22.90 -5.67
N ALA A 94 4.21 21.96 -5.80
CA ALA A 94 3.40 21.49 -4.69
C ALA A 94 4.20 20.48 -3.86
N ILE A 95 4.24 20.69 -2.55
CA ILE A 95 4.94 19.90 -1.55
C ILE A 95 3.94 19.54 -0.46
N CYS A 96 3.91 18.28 -0.05
CA CYS A 96 3.20 17.88 1.15
C CYS A 96 4.14 18.04 2.35
N THR A 97 3.71 18.78 3.38
CA THR A 97 4.50 19.08 4.57
C THR A 97 3.85 18.51 5.83
N SER A 98 4.67 18.14 6.81
CA SER A 98 4.29 17.65 8.14
C SER A 98 5.32 18.13 9.16
N ASP A 99 4.89 18.96 10.11
CA ASP A 99 5.74 19.50 11.17
C ASP A 99 6.31 18.39 12.07
N ALA A 100 5.47 17.38 12.33
CA ALA A 100 5.80 16.25 13.18
C ALA A 100 6.59 15.15 12.44
N GLY A 101 6.75 15.26 11.13
CA GLY A 101 7.48 14.30 10.32
C GLY A 101 6.74 12.97 10.22
N HIS A 102 5.45 13.00 9.86
CA HIS A 102 4.61 11.82 9.65
C HIS A 102 4.44 11.48 8.16
N LEU A 103 5.29 12.00 7.27
CA LEU A 103 5.15 11.79 5.83
C LEU A 103 6.15 10.77 5.32
N GLY A 104 5.70 9.61 4.86
CA GLY A 104 6.60 8.65 4.24
C GLY A 104 6.05 7.24 4.22
N GLY A 105 6.99 6.30 4.13
CA GLY A 105 6.68 4.90 3.86
C GLY A 105 6.27 4.62 2.42
N ASP A 106 5.91 3.37 2.16
CA ASP A 106 5.39 2.89 0.89
C ASP A 106 3.98 3.43 0.59
N GLU A 107 3.28 4.00 1.58
CA GLU A 107 1.91 4.47 1.42
C GLU A 107 1.84 5.82 0.71
N PHE A 108 2.74 6.76 1.00
CA PHE A 108 2.75 8.04 0.27
C PHE A 108 3.16 7.82 -1.19
N GLU A 109 4.14 6.94 -1.41
CA GLU A 109 4.53 6.44 -2.72
C GLU A 109 3.34 5.83 -3.48
N ALA A 110 2.58 4.94 -2.83
CA ALA A 110 1.41 4.31 -3.43
C ALA A 110 0.36 5.35 -3.86
N TYR A 111 0.10 6.38 -3.04
CA TYR A 111 -0.80 7.46 -3.45
C TYR A 111 -0.25 8.29 -4.61
N CYS A 112 1.05 8.60 -4.64
CA CYS A 112 1.65 9.25 -5.81
C CYS A 112 1.40 8.45 -7.09
N GLN A 113 1.58 7.13 -7.03
CA GLN A 113 1.34 6.23 -8.16
C GLN A 113 -0.15 6.14 -8.53
N GLU A 114 -1.05 6.06 -7.55
CA GLU A 114 -2.50 6.07 -7.75
C GLU A 114 -2.97 7.34 -8.49
N PHE A 115 -2.35 8.49 -8.20
CA PHE A 115 -2.66 9.77 -8.84
C PHE A 115 -1.80 10.09 -10.07
N GLY A 116 -1.11 9.09 -10.64
CA GLY A 116 -0.47 9.17 -11.95
C GLY A 116 0.99 9.64 -11.96
N ALA A 117 1.62 9.80 -10.81
CA ALA A 117 3.06 10.01 -10.73
C ALA A 117 3.84 8.69 -10.78
N ALA A 118 5.12 8.75 -11.16
CA ALA A 118 5.98 7.57 -11.19
C ALA A 118 6.52 7.21 -9.81
N ALA A 119 6.78 8.22 -8.97
CA ALA A 119 7.28 8.02 -7.62
C ALA A 119 6.99 9.19 -6.68
N SER A 120 7.33 9.01 -5.41
CA SER A 120 7.49 10.03 -4.38
C SER A 120 8.98 10.34 -4.17
N MET A 121 9.26 11.55 -3.69
CA MET A 121 10.61 12.01 -3.42
C MET A 121 10.63 12.93 -2.21
N HIS A 122 11.58 12.71 -1.30
CA HIS A 122 11.92 13.66 -0.25
C HIS A 122 12.42 14.97 -0.86
N VAL A 123 11.83 16.09 -0.42
CA VAL A 123 12.24 17.42 -0.84
C VAL A 123 13.51 17.81 -0.06
N PRO A 124 14.69 17.86 -0.69
CA PRO A 124 15.86 18.41 -0.03
C PRO A 124 15.67 19.92 0.14
N ASN A 125 16.32 20.50 1.16
CA ASN A 125 16.28 21.93 1.51
C ASN A 125 16.80 22.92 0.42
N TYR A 126 16.85 22.53 -0.85
CA TYR A 126 17.45 23.28 -1.96
C TYR A 126 16.53 23.44 -3.17
N LEU A 127 15.20 23.38 -2.99
CA LEU A 127 14.26 23.87 -4.00
C LEU A 127 14.25 25.40 -4.03
#